data_AF-A0A955H9G3-F1
#
_entry.id   AF-A0A955H9G3-F1
#
_cell.length_a   1.000
_cell.length_b   1.000
_cell.length_c   1.000
_cell.angle_alpha   90.00
_cell.angle_beta   90.00
_cell.angle_gamma   90.00
#
_symmetry.space_group_name_H-M   'P 1'
#
loop_
_entity.id
_entity.type
_entity.pdbx_description
1 polymer ?
#
loop_
_entity_poly.entity_id
_entity_poly.type
_entity_poly.pdbx_seq_one_letter_code
_entity_poly.pdbx_strand_id
1 'polypeptide(L)'
;MLKPIVFIFLVLSGLFAISHTLAVAASLYWYYWWFDIVMHFWGGILVVLGLYALSTFSRIHIKPDFKFVLFALLAVTVSWEIFERMVGLFNQETYWFDTLKDMLVGFGGGLLAYAFLRTYTIR
;
A
#
# COMPACT_ATOMS: atom_id res chain seq x y z
N MET A 1 20.05 -16.35 -4.42
CA MET A 1 20.15 -14.93 -4.81
C MET A 1 18.78 -14.30 -4.64
N LEU A 2 18.69 -13.11 -4.04
CA LEU A 2 17.42 -12.37 -3.93
C LEU A 2 16.91 -12.03 -5.33
N LYS A 3 15.63 -12.28 -5.59
CA LYS A 3 15.02 -11.90 -6.86
C LYS A 3 14.90 -10.36 -6.93
N PRO A 4 15.06 -9.74 -8.11
CA PRO A 4 15.01 -8.28 -8.24
C PRO A 4 13.75 -7.64 -7.64
N ILE A 5 12.60 -8.31 -7.77
CA ILE A 5 11.33 -7.83 -7.21
C ILE A 5 11.35 -7.73 -5.67
N VAL A 6 12.05 -8.64 -4.99
CA VAL A 6 12.20 -8.59 -3.52
C VAL A 6 13.04 -7.39 -3.13
N PHE A 7 14.13 -7.13 -3.85
CA PHE A 7 14.97 -5.96 -3.61
C PHE A 7 14.20 -4.65 -3.84
N ILE A 8 13.46 -4.54 -4.96
CA ILE A 8 12.61 -3.38 -5.27
C ILE A 8 11.57 -3.17 -4.18
N PHE A 9 10.87 -4.22 -3.76
CA PHE A 9 9.89 -4.15 -2.68
C PHE A 9 10.50 -3.62 -1.37
N LEU A 10 11.67 -4.13 -0.97
CA LEU A 10 12.34 -3.70 0.26
C LEU A 10 12.78 -2.23 0.19
N VAL A 11 13.36 -1.79 -0.93
CA VAL A 11 13.79 -0.40 -1.12
C VAL A 11 12.57 0.53 -1.07
N LEU A 12 11.52 0.24 -1.84
CA LEU A 12 10.33 1.09 -1.87
C LEU A 12 9.59 1.10 -0.53
N SER A 13 9.52 -0.04 0.17
CA SER A 13 8.92 -0.09 1.52
C SER A 13 9.74 0.70 2.54
N GLY A 14 11.08 0.65 2.45
CA GLY A 14 11.96 1.44 3.29
C GLY A 14 11.77 2.94 3.07
N LEU A 15 11.73 3.39 1.81
CA LEU A 15 11.47 4.79 1.48
C LEU A 15 10.07 5.24 1.91
N PHE A 16 9.06 4.39 1.76
CA PHE A 16 7.71 4.66 2.25
C PHE A 16 7.70 4.83 3.78
N ALA A 17 8.32 3.92 4.52
CA ALA A 17 8.37 3.98 5.98
C ALA A 17 9.09 5.24 6.49
N ILE A 18 10.21 5.60 5.86
CA ILE A 18 10.93 6.85 6.16
C ILE A 18 10.04 8.06 5.87
N SER A 19 9.39 8.09 4.70
CA SER A 19 8.51 9.20 4.29
C SER A 19 7.33 9.37 5.23
N HIS A 20 6.66 8.28 5.61
CA HIS A 20 5.57 8.28 6.58
C HIS A 20 6.04 8.79 7.94
N THR A 21 7.16 8.28 8.45
CA THR A 21 7.70 8.68 9.76
C THR A 21 8.03 10.17 9.79
N LEU A 22 8.68 10.69 8.74
CA LEU A 22 8.96 12.12 8.62
C LEU A 22 7.68 12.94 8.48
N ALA A 23 6.69 12.45 7.72
CA ALA A 23 5.42 13.12 7.53
C ALA A 23 4.60 13.24 8.82
N VAL A 24 4.57 12.19 9.64
CA VAL A 24 3.96 12.26 10.97
C VAL A 24 4.74 13.22 11.87
N ALA A 25 6.07 13.06 11.95
CA ALA A 25 6.91 13.87 12.84
C ALA A 25 6.87 15.38 12.53
N ALA A 26 6.80 15.74 11.25
CA ALA A 26 6.72 17.13 10.79
C ALA A 26 5.29 17.58 10.47
N SER A 27 4.27 16.78 10.81
CA SER A 27 2.85 17.06 10.55
C SER A 27 2.53 17.38 9.07
N LEU A 28 3.27 16.78 8.13
CA LEU A 28 3.14 17.07 6.70
C LEU A 28 1.77 16.71 6.13
N TYR A 29 1.10 15.70 6.69
CA TYR A 29 -0.26 15.31 6.31
C TYR A 29 -1.28 16.45 6.47
N TRP A 30 -1.07 17.33 7.45
CA TRP A 30 -1.98 18.46 7.74
C TRP A 30 -1.62 19.73 6.95
N TYR A 31 -0.38 19.85 6.50
CA TYR A 31 0.06 21.00 5.70
C TYR A 31 -0.11 20.78 4.19
N TYR A 32 0.04 19.53 3.73
CA TYR A 32 0.03 19.18 2.32
C TYR A 32 -1.03 18.12 2.02
N TRP A 33 -2.21 18.57 1.61
CA TRP A 33 -3.38 17.70 1.32
C TRP A 33 -3.09 16.55 0.34
N TRP A 34 -2.16 16.74 -0.60
CA TRP A 34 -1.82 15.73 -1.60
C TRP A 34 -0.88 14.65 -1.05
N PHE A 35 -0.21 14.91 0.07
CA PHE A 35 0.78 13.98 0.62
C PHE A 35 0.10 12.68 1.06
N ASP A 36 -1.04 12.82 1.71
CA ASP A 36 -1.95 11.75 2.11
C ASP A 36 -2.32 10.84 0.92
N ILE A 37 -2.82 11.44 -0.17
CA ILE A 37 -3.18 10.75 -1.41
C ILE A 37 -1.99 9.96 -1.99
N VAL A 38 -0.81 10.58 -2.06
CA VAL A 38 0.40 9.92 -2.56
C VAL A 38 0.78 8.71 -1.71
N MET A 39 0.67 8.84 -0.38
CA MET A 39 1.00 7.77 0.55
C MET A 39 0.01 6.62 0.46
N HIS A 40 -1.30 6.86 0.39
CA HIS A 40 -2.27 5.77 0.21
C HIS A 40 -2.06 5.04 -1.13
N PHE A 41 -1.82 5.79 -2.21
CA PHE A 41 -1.56 5.20 -3.52
C PHE A 41 -0.29 4.33 -3.51
N TRP A 42 0.80 4.84 -2.93
CA TRP A 42 2.05 4.10 -2.77
C TRP A 42 1.87 2.87 -1.88
N GLY A 43 1.15 2.99 -0.76
CA GLY A 43 0.81 1.87 0.12
C GLY A 43 0.10 0.74 -0.64
N GLY A 44 -0.87 1.08 -1.49
CA GLY A 44 -1.53 0.14 -2.39
C GLY A 44 -0.56 -0.62 -3.31
N ILE A 45 0.37 0.10 -3.94
CA ILE A 45 1.42 -0.50 -4.79
C ILE A 45 2.27 -1.48 -3.96
N LEU A 46 2.66 -1.11 -2.74
CA LEU A 46 3.49 -1.93 -1.87
C LEU A 46 2.81 -3.23 -1.44
N VAL A 47 1.49 -3.21 -1.18
CA VAL A 47 0.73 -4.42 -0.87
C VAL A 47 0.90 -5.44 -1.99
N VAL A 48 0.68 -5.04 -3.24
CA VAL A 48 0.76 -5.97 -4.37
C VAL A 48 2.19 -6.37 -4.70
N LEU A 49 3.14 -5.43 -4.66
CA LEU A 49 4.57 -5.76 -4.80
C LEU A 49 5.01 -6.78 -3.75
N GLY A 50 4.55 -6.62 -2.50
CA GLY A 50 4.83 -7.53 -1.40
C GLY A 50 4.29 -8.94 -1.68
N LEU A 51 3.05 -9.06 -2.16
CA LEU A 51 2.48 -10.36 -2.54
C LEU A 51 3.29 -11.07 -3.64
N TYR A 52 3.68 -10.33 -4.68
CA TYR A 52 4.51 -10.89 -5.75
C TYR A 52 5.92 -11.23 -5.26
N ALA A 53 6.53 -10.38 -4.42
CA ALA A 53 7.82 -10.66 -3.81
C ALA A 53 7.77 -11.94 -2.96
N LEU A 54 6.72 -12.11 -2.14
CA LEU A 54 6.49 -13.31 -1.33
C LEU A 54 6.31 -14.57 -2.18
N SER A 55 5.62 -14.48 -3.32
CA SER A 55 5.44 -15.62 -4.23
C SER A 55 6.73 -16.12 -4.87
N THR A 56 7.84 -15.37 -4.77
CA THR A 56 9.13 -15.81 -5.31
C THR A 56 9.89 -16.79 -4.41
N PHE A 57 9.48 -16.93 -3.15
CA PHE A 57 10.12 -17.84 -2.20
C PHE A 57 9.56 -19.25 -2.35
N SER A 58 10.43 -20.25 -2.53
CA SER A 58 10.04 -21.65 -2.78
C SER A 58 9.21 -22.30 -1.67
N ARG A 59 9.27 -21.78 -0.44
CA ARG A 59 8.49 -22.29 0.70
C ARG A 59 7.11 -21.63 0.83
N ILE A 60 6.84 -20.57 0.08
CA ILE A 60 5.61 -19.77 0.15
C ILE A 60 4.76 -20.09 -1.09
N HIS A 61 3.62 -20.74 -0.88
CA HIS A 61 2.72 -21.15 -1.96
C HIS A 61 1.60 -20.12 -2.16
N ILE A 62 1.99 -18.87 -2.43
CA ILE A 62 1.05 -17.79 -2.73
C ILE A 62 0.98 -17.61 -4.24
N LYS A 63 -0.23 -17.67 -4.80
CA LYS A 63 -0.52 -17.23 -6.16
C LYS A 63 -1.25 -15.90 -6.08
N PRO A 64 -0.61 -14.77 -6.44
CA PRO A 64 -1.25 -13.46 -6.39
C PRO A 64 -2.23 -13.30 -7.56
N ASP A 65 -3.32 -14.08 -7.55
CA ASP A 65 -4.43 -13.91 -8.47
C ASP A 65 -5.29 -12.70 -8.10
N PHE A 66 -6.19 -12.33 -9.01
CA PHE A 66 -7.01 -11.13 -8.84
C PHE A 66 -7.86 -11.15 -7.56
N LYS A 67 -8.44 -12.30 -7.19
CA LYS A 67 -9.30 -12.41 -6.00
C LYS A 67 -8.47 -12.24 -4.73
N PHE A 68 -7.32 -12.91 -4.68
CA PHE A 68 -6.42 -12.79 -3.53
C PHE A 68 -5.86 -11.38 -3.38
N VAL A 69 -5.49 -10.73 -4.49
CA VAL A 69 -5.03 -9.33 -4.49
C VAL A 69 -6.13 -8.39 -4.00
N LEU A 70 -7.37 -8.53 -4.50
CA LEU A 70 -8.48 -7.72 -4.03
C LEU A 70 -8.74 -7.89 -2.53
N PHE A 71 -8.71 -9.14 -2.05
CA PHE A 71 -8.87 -9.41 -0.62
C PHE A 71 -7.74 -8.80 0.22
N ALA A 72 -6.49 -8.92 -0.22
CA ALA A 72 -5.35 -8.33 0.47
C ALA A 72 -5.42 -6.79 0.50
N LEU A 73 -5.79 -6.16 -0.61
CA LEU A 73 -6.00 -4.71 -0.66
C LEU A 73 -7.11 -4.27 0.30
N LEU A 74 -8.24 -4.98 0.29
CA LEU A 74 -9.34 -4.70 1.22
C LEU A 74 -8.88 -4.85 2.68
N ALA A 75 -8.22 -5.96 3.01
CA ALA A 75 -7.77 -6.22 4.37
C ALA A 75 -6.78 -5.15 4.85
N VAL A 76 -5.80 -4.77 4.02
CA VAL A 76 -4.77 -3.80 4.41
C VAL A 76 -5.34 -2.39 4.49
N THR A 77 -6.11 -1.93 3.49
CA THR A 77 -6.70 -0.58 3.51
C THR A 77 -7.64 -0.41 4.69
N VAL A 78 -8.55 -1.36 4.94
CA VAL A 78 -9.43 -1.30 6.13
C VAL A 78 -8.63 -1.32 7.43
N SER A 79 -7.59 -2.16 7.52
CA SER A 79 -6.74 -2.21 8.73
C SER A 79 -6.01 -0.90 8.98
N TRP A 80 -5.59 -0.19 7.92
CA TRP A 80 -4.93 1.09 8.01
C TRP A 80 -5.86 2.19 8.52
N GLU A 81 -7.09 2.27 8.00
CA GLU A 81 -8.11 3.23 8.45
C GLU A 81 -8.49 3.01 9.94
N ILE A 82 -8.56 1.75 10.36
CA ILE A 82 -8.75 1.41 11.77
C ILE A 82 -7.56 1.89 12.61
N PHE A 83 -6.34 1.65 12.13
CA PHE A 83 -5.12 2.10 12.79
C PHE A 83 -5.11 3.62 12.96
N GLU A 84 -5.35 4.38 11.90
CA GLU A 84 -5.36 5.86 11.93
C GLU A 84 -6.36 6.40 12.94
N ARG A 85 -7.55 5.83 12.97
CA ARG A 85 -8.56 6.17 13.98
C ARG A 85 -8.08 5.86 15.41
N MET A 86 -7.41 4.72 15.62
CA MET A 86 -6.91 4.33 16.94
C MET A 86 -5.79 5.23 17.44
N VAL A 87 -4.94 5.75 16.55
CA VAL A 87 -3.81 6.60 16.91
C VAL A 87 -4.09 8.10 16.78
N GLY A 88 -5.31 8.48 16.38
CA GLY A 88 -5.71 9.88 16.24
C GLY A 88 -5.19 10.58 14.98
N LEU A 89 -4.76 9.82 13.97
CA LEU A 89 -4.32 10.32 12.66
C LEU A 89 -5.51 10.50 11.71
N PHE A 90 -6.57 11.17 12.14
CA PHE A 90 -7.76 11.37 11.31
C PHE A 90 -8.40 12.73 11.55
N ASN A 91 -9.13 13.23 10.56
CA ASN A 91 -9.95 14.43 10.72
C ASN A 91 -11.39 14.03 11.09
N GLN A 92 -11.88 14.50 12.24
CA GLN A 92 -13.22 14.17 12.74
C GLN A 92 -14.35 14.69 11.83
N GLU A 93 -14.15 15.83 11.17
CA GLU A 93 -15.19 16.46 10.34
C GLU A 93 -15.34 15.76 8.99
N THR A 94 -14.24 15.28 8.42
CA THR A 94 -14.19 14.66 7.09
C THR A 94 -13.99 13.16 7.11
N TYR A 95 -13.97 12.53 8.29
CA TYR A 95 -13.56 11.14 8.51
C TYR A 95 -14.10 10.16 7.45
N TRP A 96 -15.42 10.11 7.26
CA TRP A 96 -16.01 9.16 6.31
C TRP A 96 -15.61 9.40 4.86
N PHE A 97 -15.43 10.67 4.48
CA PHE A 97 -15.03 11.03 3.12
C PHE A 97 -13.55 10.73 2.88
N ASP A 98 -12.68 11.08 3.84
CA ASP A 98 -11.24 10.75 3.78
C ASP A 98 -11.06 9.24 3.73
N THR A 99 -11.63 8.48 4.66
CA THR A 99 -11.53 7.02 4.68
C THR A 99 -11.95 6.38 3.35
N LEU A 100 -13.06 6.83 2.76
CA LEU A 100 -13.47 6.30 1.45
C LEU A 100 -12.49 6.68 0.34
N LYS A 101 -12.03 7.93 0.31
CA LYS A 101 -11.03 8.45 -0.64
C LYS A 101 -9.73 7.65 -0.52
N ASP A 102 -9.24 7.43 0.69
CA ASP A 102 -7.97 6.76 1.00
C ASP A 102 -8.02 5.27 0.64
N MET A 103 -9.14 4.60 0.93
CA MET A 103 -9.40 3.25 0.45
C MET A 103 -9.40 3.20 -1.09
N LEU A 104 -10.14 4.08 -1.78
CA LEU A 104 -10.20 4.07 -3.25
C LEU A 104 -8.84 4.34 -3.89
N VAL A 105 -8.08 5.28 -3.35
CA VAL A 105 -6.74 5.63 -3.80
C VAL A 105 -5.76 4.47 -3.57
N GLY A 106 -5.81 3.83 -2.40
CA GLY A 106 -5.02 2.64 -2.09
C GLY A 106 -5.35 1.47 -3.02
N PHE A 107 -6.64 1.24 -3.29
CA PHE A 107 -7.06 0.27 -4.30
C PHE A 107 -6.53 0.62 -5.69
N GLY A 108 -6.59 1.89 -6.09
CA GLY A 108 -6.07 2.36 -7.38
C GLY A 108 -4.59 2.03 -7.56
N GLY A 109 -3.76 2.32 -6.56
CA GLY A 109 -2.33 1.99 -6.59
C GLY A 109 -2.07 0.49 -6.67
N GLY A 110 -2.79 -0.30 -5.87
CA GLY A 110 -2.66 -1.76 -5.87
C GLY A 110 -3.12 -2.39 -7.18
N LEU A 111 -4.25 -1.97 -7.73
CA LEU A 111 -4.77 -2.49 -9.00
C LEU A 111 -3.87 -2.14 -10.18
N LEU A 112 -3.27 -0.93 -10.18
CA LEU A 112 -2.27 -0.56 -11.18
C LEU A 112 -1.03 -1.46 -11.08
N ALA A 113 -0.50 -1.66 -9.87
CA ALA A 113 0.64 -2.55 -9.64
C ALA A 113 0.33 -3.98 -10.08
N TYR A 114 -0.88 -4.48 -9.78
CA TYR A 114 -1.34 -5.79 -10.22
C TYR A 114 -1.41 -5.89 -11.75
N ALA A 115 -2.00 -4.89 -12.42
CA ALA A 115 -2.10 -4.84 -13.87
C ALA A 115 -0.73 -4.83 -14.56
N PHE A 116 0.23 -4.10 -14.00
CA PHE A 116 1.60 -4.11 -14.46
C PHE A 116 2.24 -5.49 -14.23
N LEU A 117 2.32 -5.96 -12.99
CA LEU A 117 3.05 -7.19 -12.64
C LEU A 117 2.46 -8.45 -13.27
N ARG A 118 1.13 -8.57 -13.41
CA ARG A 118 0.52 -9.73 -14.10
C ARG A 118 0.95 -9.82 -15.57
N THR A 119 1.23 -8.68 -16.21
CA THR A 119 1.62 -8.64 -17.62
C THR A 119 3.07 -9.09 -17.80
N TYR A 120 3.94 -8.78 -16.84
CA TYR A 120 5.38 -9.12 -16.89
C TYR A 120 5.76 -10.41 -16.16
N THR A 121 4.88 -10.93 -15.28
CA THR A 121 5.12 -12.19 -14.54
C THR A 121 4.57 -13.42 -15.29
N ILE A 122 3.78 -13.23 -16.35
CA ILE A 122 3.44 -14.31 -17.29
C ILE A 122 4.59 -14.42 -18.31
N ARG A 123 5.68 -15.08 -17.89
CA ARG A 123 6.69 -15.76 -18.73
C ARG A 123 7.59 -16.63 -17.85
#